data_AF-A0A497J1S4-F1
#
_entry.id   AF-A0A497J1S4-F1
#
_cell.length_a   1.000
_cell.length_b   1.000
_cell.length_c   1.000
_cell.angle_alpha   90.00
_cell.angle_beta   90.00
_cell.angle_gamma   90.00
#
_symmetry.space_group_name_H-M   'P 1'
#
loop_
_entity.id
_entity.type
_entity.pdbx_description
1 polymer ?
#
loop_
_entity_poly.entity_id
_entity_poly.type
_entity_poly.pdbx_seq_one_letter_code
_entity_poly.pdbx_strand_id
1 'polypeptide(L)'
;MATGGYVDIFLNNMREANDPKSACNNWWLIKDNYINKYRNFLPEDLLKFIEEAEVVTEEDLERLRQENIDLHVKDDPRVCFEFLALIPKVLYKLMHVFGYPKMRINGDGWFYYLFKYKGHFLLVSDMDGVLDIMHMTPHPKGEASKSPPQDGAEEILNEFSDFLLKFAITAIPLNFADTFVFL
;
A
#
# COMPACT_ATOMS: atom_id res chain seq x y z
N MET A 1 6.84 21.18 -12.80
CA MET A 1 5.84 20.16 -12.36
C MET A 1 5.86 19.07 -13.42
N ALA A 2 6.13 17.83 -13.04
CA ALA A 2 6.18 16.73 -14.00
C ALA A 2 4.80 16.59 -14.66
N THR A 3 4.76 16.59 -15.98
CA THR A 3 3.56 16.43 -16.82
C THR A 3 3.05 14.98 -16.87
N GLY A 4 3.36 14.18 -15.85
CA GLY A 4 3.08 12.75 -15.81
C GLY A 4 1.89 12.42 -14.91
N GLY A 5 1.14 11.39 -15.29
CA GLY A 5 0.07 10.83 -14.48
C GLY A 5 0.59 10.15 -13.20
N TYR A 6 -0.30 9.78 -12.28
CA TYR A 6 0.08 9.04 -11.07
C TYR A 6 0.81 7.74 -11.39
N VAL A 7 0.39 7.01 -12.43
CA VAL A 7 1.08 5.79 -12.88
C VAL A 7 2.53 6.07 -13.27
N ASP A 8 2.78 7.17 -14.01
CA ASP A 8 4.13 7.54 -14.42
C ASP A 8 4.99 7.94 -13.21
N ILE A 9 4.40 8.66 -12.24
CA ILE A 9 5.05 9.05 -10.99
C ILE A 9 5.46 7.79 -10.19
N PHE A 10 4.54 6.84 -10.01
CA PHE A 10 4.80 5.60 -9.28
C PHE A 10 5.87 4.74 -9.95
N LEU A 11 5.84 4.61 -11.28
CA LEU A 11 6.86 3.88 -12.04
C LEU A 11 8.25 4.51 -11.88
N ASN A 12 8.34 5.82 -11.99
CA ASN A 12 9.61 6.53 -11.82
C ASN A 12 10.16 6.33 -10.40
N ASN A 13 9.32 6.47 -9.38
CA ASN A 13 9.74 6.31 -7.99
C ASN A 13 10.17 4.86 -7.68
N MET A 14 9.50 3.85 -8.23
CA MET A 14 9.96 2.45 -8.12
C MET A 14 11.33 2.23 -8.78
N ARG A 15 11.56 2.84 -9.95
CA ARG A 15 12.83 2.70 -10.68
C ARG A 15 13.98 3.43 -10.03
N GLU A 16 13.74 4.61 -9.47
CA GLU A 16 14.73 5.36 -8.68
C GLU A 16 15.11 4.61 -7.39
N ALA A 17 14.16 3.89 -6.80
CA ALA A 17 14.40 3.05 -5.62
C ALA A 17 15.06 1.69 -5.95
N ASN A 18 15.09 1.28 -7.23
CA ASN A 18 15.75 0.05 -7.71
C ASN A 18 17.29 0.21 -7.82
N ASP A 19 17.94 0.71 -6.77
CA ASP A 19 19.32 0.32 -6.49
C ASP A 19 19.30 -1.22 -6.32
N PRO A 20 20.14 -2.00 -7.01
CA PRO A 20 20.15 -3.47 -6.93
C PRO A 20 20.35 -4.03 -5.51
N LYS A 21 20.65 -3.19 -4.51
CA LYS A 21 20.69 -3.54 -3.09
C LYS A 21 19.36 -3.38 -2.32
N SER A 22 18.33 -2.72 -2.87
CA SER A 22 17.11 -2.32 -2.15
C SER A 22 15.79 -2.87 -2.69
N ALA A 23 15.77 -3.53 -3.85
CA ALA A 23 14.52 -3.92 -4.50
C ALA A 23 13.97 -5.25 -3.95
N CYS A 24 12.97 -5.16 -3.07
CA CYS A 24 12.16 -6.28 -2.64
C CYS A 24 11.21 -6.72 -3.76
N ASN A 25 11.74 -7.44 -4.77
CA ASN A 25 10.96 -7.85 -5.94
C ASN A 25 9.95 -8.96 -5.67
N ASN A 26 9.94 -9.58 -4.48
CA ASN A 26 9.12 -10.75 -4.18
C ASN A 26 8.29 -10.56 -2.91
N TRP A 27 7.48 -9.50 -2.82
CA TRP A 27 6.60 -9.28 -1.66
C TRP A 27 5.70 -10.48 -1.40
N TRP A 28 5.24 -11.16 -2.46
CA TRP A 28 4.42 -12.37 -2.36
C TRP A 28 5.14 -13.49 -1.62
N LEU A 29 6.45 -13.68 -1.87
CA LEU A 29 7.26 -14.67 -1.16
C LEU A 29 7.41 -14.33 0.32
N ILE A 30 7.58 -13.04 0.65
CA ILE A 30 7.64 -12.57 2.04
C ILE A 30 6.30 -12.83 2.72
N LYS A 31 5.21 -12.46 2.07
CA LYS A 31 3.85 -12.66 2.55
C LYS A 31 3.55 -14.14 2.78
N ASP A 32 3.81 -15.00 1.81
CA ASP A 32 3.58 -16.44 1.90
C ASP A 32 4.42 -17.06 3.02
N ASN A 33 5.69 -16.67 3.13
CA ASN A 33 6.55 -17.13 4.23
C ASN A 33 6.04 -16.66 5.59
N TYR A 34 5.57 -15.41 5.69
CA TYR A 34 4.98 -14.86 6.90
C TYR A 34 3.73 -15.64 7.31
N ILE A 35 2.77 -15.81 6.39
CA ILE A 35 1.54 -16.56 6.62
C ILE A 35 1.86 -18.00 7.02
N ASN A 36 2.68 -18.71 6.26
CA ASN A 36 3.00 -20.12 6.53
C ASN A 36 3.63 -20.30 7.92
N LYS A 37 4.46 -19.36 8.35
CA LYS A 37 5.13 -19.42 9.66
C LYS A 37 4.19 -19.03 10.81
N TYR A 38 3.29 -18.08 10.58
CA TYR A 38 2.58 -17.40 11.67
C TYR A 38 1.05 -17.50 11.63
N ARG A 39 0.47 -18.23 10.68
CA ARG A 39 -0.98 -18.40 10.52
C ARG A 39 -1.71 -18.66 11.84
N ASN A 40 -1.18 -19.52 12.72
CA ASN A 40 -1.83 -19.90 13.98
C ASN A 40 -1.82 -18.79 15.05
N PHE A 41 -1.08 -17.70 14.84
CA PHE A 41 -0.99 -16.55 15.74
C PHE A 41 -1.82 -15.36 15.25
N LEU A 42 -2.36 -15.42 14.03
CA LEU A 42 -3.13 -14.34 13.44
C LEU A 42 -4.62 -14.57 13.71
N PRO A 43 -5.37 -13.54 14.16
CA PRO A 43 -6.82 -13.55 14.08
C PRO A 43 -7.27 -13.86 12.66
N GLU A 44 -8.35 -14.63 12.52
CA GLU A 44 -8.85 -15.12 11.22
C GLU A 44 -9.11 -13.98 10.22
N ASP A 45 -9.67 -12.87 10.70
CA ASP A 45 -9.97 -11.71 9.86
C ASP A 45 -8.72 -10.94 9.42
N LEU A 46 -7.70 -10.83 10.28
CA LEU A 46 -6.40 -10.28 9.89
C LEU A 46 -5.64 -11.19 8.93
N LEU A 47 -5.72 -12.51 9.12
CA LEU A 47 -5.15 -13.47 8.18
C LEU A 47 -5.78 -13.29 6.80
N LYS A 48 -7.11 -13.21 6.73
CA LYS A 48 -7.85 -13.01 5.49
C LYS A 48 -7.49 -11.67 4.83
N PHE A 49 -7.41 -10.59 5.60
CA PHE A 49 -6.96 -9.29 5.10
C PHE A 49 -5.56 -9.36 4.48
N ILE A 50 -4.60 -10.01 5.16
CA ILE A 50 -3.24 -10.18 4.62
C ILE A 50 -3.26 -11.04 3.35
N GLU A 51 -4.01 -12.14 3.34
CA GLU A 51 -4.16 -13.02 2.16
C GLU A 51 -4.69 -12.25 0.94
N GLU A 52 -5.70 -11.40 1.14
CA GLU A 52 -6.36 -10.60 0.08
C GLU A 52 -5.57 -9.36 -0.37
N ALA A 53 -4.74 -8.76 0.49
CA ALA A 53 -3.98 -7.57 0.14
C ALA A 53 -2.75 -7.91 -0.74
N GLU A 54 -2.59 -7.17 -1.83
CA GLU A 54 -1.45 -7.29 -2.74
C GLU A 54 -0.76 -5.94 -2.91
N VAL A 55 0.57 -5.92 -2.89
CA VAL A 55 1.31 -4.70 -3.26
C VAL A 55 1.41 -4.61 -4.78
N VAL A 56 1.05 -3.46 -5.33
CA VAL A 56 1.18 -3.16 -6.76
C VAL A 56 2.65 -3.28 -7.18
N THR A 57 2.91 -4.02 -8.25
CA THR A 57 4.27 -4.20 -8.79
C THR A 57 4.56 -3.23 -9.94
N GLU A 58 5.81 -3.21 -10.41
CA GLU A 58 6.18 -2.46 -11.62
C GLU A 58 5.42 -3.00 -12.83
N GLU A 59 5.24 -4.33 -12.95
CA GLU A 59 4.48 -4.95 -14.03
C GLU A 59 3.00 -4.53 -14.03
N ASP A 60 2.38 -4.42 -12.85
CA ASP A 60 1.00 -3.94 -12.73
C ASP A 60 0.87 -2.50 -13.27
N LEU A 61 1.79 -1.61 -12.89
CA LEU A 61 1.79 -0.21 -13.34
C LEU A 61 2.13 -0.08 -14.83
N GLU A 62 3.05 -0.90 -15.33
CA GLU A 62 3.38 -0.95 -16.76
C GLU A 62 2.18 -1.39 -17.60
N ARG A 63 1.40 -2.37 -17.12
CA ARG A 63 0.14 -2.76 -17.77
C ARG A 63 -0.85 -1.60 -17.81
N LEU A 64 -1.08 -0.90 -16.69
CA LEU A 64 -1.96 0.28 -16.67
C LEU A 64 -1.51 1.35 -17.66
N ARG A 65 -0.20 1.62 -17.71
CA ARG A 65 0.39 2.59 -18.64
C ARG A 65 0.16 2.18 -20.11
N GLN A 66 0.36 0.90 -20.44
CA GLN A 66 0.13 0.36 -21.79
C GLN A 66 -1.35 0.43 -22.20
N GLU A 67 -2.26 0.26 -21.25
CA GLU A 67 -3.71 0.39 -21.43
C GLU A 67 -4.18 1.86 -21.45
N ASN A 68 -3.26 2.83 -21.33
CA ASN A 68 -3.55 4.26 -21.23
C ASN A 68 -4.49 4.60 -20.07
N ILE A 69 -4.36 3.85 -18.97
CA ILE A 69 -5.05 4.07 -17.70
C ILE A 69 -4.11 4.81 -16.75
N ASP A 70 -4.66 5.80 -16.07
CA ASP A 70 -4.03 6.50 -14.95
C ASP A 70 -4.83 6.26 -13.67
N LEU A 71 -4.30 6.70 -12.54
CA LEU A 71 -4.92 6.55 -11.23
C LEU A 71 -5.25 7.91 -10.63
N HIS A 72 -6.21 7.90 -9.71
CA HIS A 72 -6.70 9.04 -8.94
C HIS A 72 -7.63 9.98 -9.69
N VAL A 73 -8.84 10.15 -9.15
CA VAL A 73 -9.78 11.20 -9.54
C VAL A 73 -10.00 12.18 -8.38
N LYS A 74 -10.45 13.40 -8.70
CA LYS A 74 -10.54 14.50 -7.74
C LYS A 74 -11.36 14.17 -6.48
N ASP A 75 -12.43 13.40 -6.66
CA ASP A 75 -13.39 13.09 -5.59
C ASP A 75 -13.14 11.70 -4.96
N ASP A 76 -11.95 11.11 -5.18
CA ASP A 76 -11.60 9.85 -4.53
C ASP A 76 -11.67 9.97 -3.00
N PRO A 77 -12.30 9.00 -2.32
CA PRO A 77 -12.42 9.04 -0.88
C PRO A 77 -11.05 8.85 -0.22
N ARG A 78 -10.88 9.51 0.93
CA ARG A 78 -9.66 9.46 1.75
C ARG A 78 -9.98 9.44 3.24
N VAL A 79 -9.15 8.74 4.01
CA VAL A 79 -9.19 8.72 5.48
C VAL A 79 -7.80 9.03 6.01
N CYS A 80 -7.72 9.93 6.99
CA CYS A 80 -6.47 10.32 7.62
C CYS A 80 -6.51 10.03 9.13
N PHE A 81 -5.44 9.47 9.67
CA PHE A 81 -5.28 9.26 11.10
C PHE A 81 -4.10 10.10 11.63
N GLU A 82 -4.41 11.11 12.44
CA GLU A 82 -3.44 12.05 13.04
C GLU A 82 -2.65 11.45 14.23
N PHE A 83 -2.65 10.12 14.38
CA PHE A 83 -1.98 9.47 15.50
C PHE A 83 -0.55 9.05 15.13
N LEU A 84 0.40 9.95 15.32
CA LEU A 84 1.83 9.78 14.98
C LEU A 84 2.44 8.45 15.43
N ALA A 85 2.01 7.90 16.56
CA ALA A 85 2.52 6.63 17.08
C ALA A 85 2.11 5.40 16.22
N LEU A 86 1.10 5.52 15.35
CA LEU A 86 0.70 4.45 14.41
C LEU A 86 1.66 4.34 13.25
N ILE A 87 2.20 5.45 12.75
CA ILE A 87 3.01 5.51 11.52
C ILE A 87 4.19 4.53 11.60
N PRO A 88 5.04 4.54 12.66
CA PRO A 88 6.12 3.56 12.78
C PRO A 88 5.60 2.13 12.86
N LYS A 89 4.51 1.87 13.61
CA LYS A 89 3.95 0.52 13.77
C LYS A 89 3.44 -0.06 12.46
N VAL A 90 2.69 0.75 11.69
CA VAL A 90 2.20 0.39 10.36
C VAL A 90 3.37 0.09 9.46
N LEU A 91 4.35 1.00 9.35
CA LEU A 91 5.53 0.81 8.54
C LEU A 91 6.24 -0.51 8.88
N TYR A 92 6.58 -0.73 10.16
CA TYR A 92 7.29 -1.93 10.58
C TYR A 92 6.52 -3.20 10.22
N LYS A 93 5.21 -3.25 10.48
CA LYS A 93 4.42 -4.45 10.19
C LYS A 93 4.25 -4.68 8.70
N LEU A 94 3.97 -3.63 7.92
CA LEU A 94 3.90 -3.73 6.46
C LEU A 94 5.21 -4.22 5.86
N MET A 95 6.36 -3.77 6.37
CA MET A 95 7.67 -4.24 5.91
C MET A 95 7.91 -5.73 6.15
N HIS A 96 7.43 -6.28 7.27
CA HIS A 96 7.62 -7.70 7.58
C HIS A 96 6.67 -8.62 6.82
N VAL A 97 5.50 -8.12 6.44
CA VAL A 97 4.47 -8.91 5.75
C VAL A 97 4.57 -8.74 4.23
N PHE A 98 4.81 -7.52 3.76
CA PHE A 98 4.77 -7.14 2.34
C PHE A 98 6.12 -6.64 1.81
N GLY A 99 7.18 -6.66 2.62
CA GLY A 99 8.49 -6.17 2.21
C GLY A 99 8.62 -4.65 2.27
N TYR A 100 9.84 -4.15 2.07
CA TYR A 100 10.15 -2.72 2.12
C TYR A 100 9.37 -1.95 1.05
N PRO A 101 8.87 -0.74 1.36
CA PRO A 101 8.19 0.08 0.35
C PRO A 101 9.18 0.38 -0.77
N LYS A 102 8.79 0.05 -2.00
CA LYS A 102 9.60 0.32 -3.20
C LYS A 102 9.61 1.79 -3.60
N MET A 103 8.86 2.62 -2.88
CA MET A 103 8.62 3.96 -3.31
C MET A 103 9.01 4.90 -2.16
N ARG A 104 10.03 5.74 -2.40
CA ARG A 104 10.43 6.83 -1.50
C ARG A 104 10.12 8.15 -2.20
N ILE A 105 9.70 9.17 -1.45
CA ILE A 105 9.66 10.55 -1.95
C ILE A 105 10.64 11.38 -1.13
N ASN A 106 11.36 12.26 -1.84
CA ASN A 106 12.13 13.35 -1.26
C ASN A 106 11.20 14.28 -0.45
N GLY A 107 11.40 14.38 0.88
CA GLY A 107 10.96 15.55 1.66
C GLY A 107 9.95 15.26 2.77
N ASP A 108 8.76 14.76 2.44
CA ASP A 108 7.57 15.00 3.28
C ASP A 108 6.89 13.73 3.87
N GLY A 109 7.40 12.52 3.59
CA GLY A 109 6.90 11.25 4.16
C GLY A 109 7.97 10.15 4.18
N TRP A 110 7.88 9.20 5.11
CA TRP A 110 8.82 8.07 5.26
C TRP A 110 8.49 6.90 4.34
N PHE A 111 7.22 6.69 3.98
CA PHE A 111 6.81 5.58 3.14
C PHE A 111 5.49 5.81 2.38
N TYR A 112 5.33 5.06 1.30
CA TYR A 112 4.02 4.77 0.76
C TYR A 112 3.99 3.39 0.11
N TYR A 113 2.82 2.77 0.19
CA TYR A 113 2.48 1.52 -0.49
C TYR A 113 1.26 1.77 -1.36
N LEU A 114 1.29 1.26 -2.57
CA LEU A 114 0.09 1.15 -3.40
C LEU A 114 -0.37 -0.31 -3.34
N PHE A 115 -1.59 -0.54 -2.84
CA PHE A 115 -2.19 -1.85 -2.72
C PHE A 115 -3.25 -2.08 -3.78
N LYS A 116 -3.41 -3.33 -4.20
CA LYS A 116 -4.66 -3.87 -4.75
C LYS A 116 -5.38 -4.61 -3.63
N TYR A 117 -6.66 -4.32 -3.46
CA TYR A 117 -7.53 -4.99 -2.51
C TYR A 117 -8.94 -5.10 -3.10
N LYS A 118 -9.45 -6.33 -3.24
CA LYS A 118 -10.78 -6.63 -3.80
C LYS A 118 -11.08 -5.93 -5.15
N GLY A 119 -10.06 -5.72 -5.99
CA GLY A 119 -10.20 -5.04 -7.29
C GLY A 119 -10.11 -3.51 -7.25
N HIS A 120 -9.74 -2.93 -6.11
CA HIS A 120 -9.53 -1.49 -5.93
C HIS A 120 -8.06 -1.19 -5.68
N PHE A 121 -7.61 0.01 -6.05
CA PHE A 121 -6.29 0.52 -5.71
C PHE A 121 -6.37 1.45 -4.50
N LEU A 122 -5.45 1.26 -3.54
CA LEU A 122 -5.41 2.02 -2.31
C LEU A 122 -3.98 2.49 -2.05
N LEU A 123 -3.79 3.80 -1.96
CA LEU A 123 -2.54 4.40 -1.54
C LEU A 123 -2.55 4.48 0.00
N VAL A 124 -1.53 3.91 0.64
CA VAL A 124 -1.24 4.08 2.06
C VAL A 124 0.05 4.86 2.16
N SER A 125 0.04 6.02 2.80
CA SER A 125 1.22 6.87 2.97
C SER A 125 1.26 7.53 4.34
N ASP A 126 2.38 8.15 4.68
CA ASP A 126 2.55 8.94 5.89
C ASP A 126 2.78 10.44 5.62
N MET A 127 2.25 10.94 4.50
CA MET A 127 2.41 12.34 4.09
C MET A 127 1.89 13.31 5.16
N ASP A 128 2.58 14.43 5.33
CA ASP A 128 2.26 15.49 6.31
C ASP A 128 2.21 15.01 7.77
N GLY A 129 2.85 13.87 8.08
CA GLY A 129 2.88 13.31 9.44
C GLY A 129 1.56 12.67 9.87
N VAL A 130 0.69 12.31 8.93
CA VAL A 130 -0.54 11.56 9.20
C VAL A 130 -0.53 10.25 8.43
N LEU A 131 -1.14 9.20 8.97
CA LEU A 131 -1.38 7.99 8.19
C LEU A 131 -2.55 8.27 7.24
N ASP A 132 -2.25 8.48 5.97
CA ASP A 132 -3.20 8.81 4.91
C ASP A 132 -3.49 7.56 4.06
N ILE A 133 -4.77 7.22 3.95
CA ILE A 133 -5.25 6.11 3.12
C ILE A 133 -6.22 6.71 2.11
N MET A 134 -5.89 6.58 0.83
CA MET A 134 -6.65 7.16 -0.26
C MET A 134 -6.99 6.07 -1.27
N HIS A 135 -8.25 6.01 -1.70
CA HIS A 135 -8.63 5.21 -2.86
C HIS A 135 -8.10 5.87 -4.14
N MET A 136 -7.68 5.06 -5.09
CA MET A 136 -7.04 5.52 -6.32
C MET A 136 -7.83 4.99 -7.52
N THR A 137 -8.86 5.72 -7.95
CA THR A 137 -9.73 5.27 -9.05
C THR A 137 -8.97 5.18 -10.36
N PRO A 138 -8.98 4.01 -11.06
CA PRO A 138 -8.47 3.90 -12.41
C PRO A 138 -9.34 4.66 -13.40
N HIS A 139 -8.73 5.46 -14.27
CA HIS A 139 -9.44 6.20 -15.31
C HIS A 139 -8.60 6.32 -16.60
N PRO A 140 -9.21 6.54 -17.77
CA PRO A 140 -8.46 6.84 -18.98
C PRO A 140 -7.59 8.09 -18.80
N LYS A 141 -6.35 8.05 -19.28
CA LYS A 141 -5.41 9.16 -19.13
C LYS A 141 -5.97 10.45 -19.74
N GLY A 142 -5.96 11.54 -18.97
CA GLY A 142 -6.54 12.83 -19.36
C GLY A 142 -8.04 13.00 -19.07
N GLU A 143 -8.70 11.99 -18.48
CA GLU A 143 -10.13 12.04 -18.14
C GLU A 143 -10.44 12.18 -16.64
N ALA A 144 -9.43 12.39 -15.79
CA ALA A 144 -9.57 12.47 -14.33
C ALA A 144 -10.68 13.43 -13.84
N SER A 145 -10.91 14.53 -14.56
CA SER A 145 -11.93 15.54 -14.20
C SER A 145 -13.36 15.15 -14.57
N LYS A 146 -13.54 14.09 -15.36
CA LYS A 146 -14.83 13.60 -15.86
C LYS A 146 -15.21 12.25 -15.27
N SER A 147 -14.23 11.49 -14.77
CA SER A 147 -14.43 10.18 -14.17
C SER A 147 -14.91 10.33 -12.72
N PRO A 148 -16.05 9.73 -12.34
CA PRO A 148 -16.43 9.62 -10.94
C PRO A 148 -15.52 8.59 -10.23
N PRO A 149 -15.49 8.59 -8.88
CA PRO A 149 -14.87 7.52 -8.12
C PRO A 149 -15.44 6.14 -8.51
N GLN A 150 -14.61 5.10 -8.39
CA GLN A 150 -15.00 3.72 -8.66
C GLN A 150 -16.14 3.27 -7.73
N ASP A 151 -17.15 2.57 -8.26
CA ASP A 151 -18.23 1.98 -7.46
C ASP A 151 -17.66 1.12 -6.33
N GLY A 152 -18.09 1.35 -5.09
CA GLY A 152 -17.58 0.65 -3.90
C GLY A 152 -16.35 1.28 -3.25
N ALA A 153 -15.81 2.39 -3.79
CA ALA A 153 -14.57 2.99 -3.30
C ALA A 153 -14.61 3.37 -1.81
N GLU A 154 -15.73 3.93 -1.34
CA GLU A 154 -15.87 4.34 0.06
C GLU A 154 -16.01 3.14 1.01
N GLU A 155 -16.81 2.13 0.66
CA GLU A 155 -16.93 0.92 1.48
C GLU A 155 -15.59 0.18 1.57
N ILE A 156 -14.88 0.03 0.44
CA ILE A 156 -13.59 -0.64 0.39
C ILE A 156 -12.51 0.15 1.13
N LEU A 157 -12.50 1.48 1.02
CA LEU A 157 -11.57 2.33 1.75
C LEU A 157 -11.78 2.17 3.26
N ASN A 158 -13.02 2.23 3.73
CA ASN A 158 -13.34 2.09 5.16
C ASN A 158 -12.97 0.70 5.67
N GLU A 159 -13.33 -0.37 4.95
CA GLU A 159 -12.97 -1.74 5.31
C GLU A 159 -11.44 -1.91 5.39
N PHE A 160 -10.71 -1.45 4.37
CA PHE A 160 -9.25 -1.55 4.35
C PHE A 160 -8.62 -0.74 5.47
N SER A 161 -9.12 0.47 5.74
CA SER A 161 -8.63 1.34 6.81
C SER A 161 -8.84 0.70 8.19
N ASP A 162 -10.00 0.12 8.43
CA ASP A 162 -10.31 -0.60 9.67
C ASP A 162 -9.39 -1.80 9.88
N PHE A 163 -9.15 -2.59 8.83
CA PHE A 163 -8.22 -3.71 8.92
C PHE A 163 -6.76 -3.27 9.06
N LEU A 164 -6.34 -2.17 8.41
CA LEU A 164 -4.99 -1.64 8.56
C LEU A 164 -4.77 -1.11 9.99
N LEU A 165 -5.76 -0.43 10.57
CA LEU A 165 -5.73 -0.02 11.96
C LEU A 165 -5.69 -1.23 12.91
N LYS A 166 -6.56 -2.22 12.69
CA LYS A 166 -6.57 -3.46 13.47
C LYS A 166 -5.21 -4.15 13.37
N PHE A 167 -4.63 -4.23 12.19
CA PHE A 167 -3.30 -4.77 11.94
C PHE A 167 -2.23 -3.98 12.70
N ALA A 168 -2.32 -2.64 12.71
CA ALA A 168 -1.39 -1.78 13.43
C ALA A 168 -1.43 -1.98 14.96
N ILE A 169 -2.62 -2.14 15.55
CA ILE A 169 -2.79 -2.24 17.02
C ILE A 169 -2.73 -3.66 17.56
N THR A 170 -3.05 -4.67 16.74
CA THR A 170 -3.05 -6.08 17.17
C THR A 170 -1.62 -6.58 17.30
N ALA A 171 -1.30 -7.15 18.45
CA ALA A 171 0.01 -7.77 18.67
C ALA A 171 0.17 -9.01 17.76
N ILE A 172 0.98 -8.87 16.70
CA ILE A 172 1.25 -9.94 15.73
C ILE A 172 2.74 -10.31 15.76
N PRO A 173 3.08 -11.56 15.45
CA PRO A 173 4.47 -11.98 15.42
C PRO A 173 5.25 -11.31 14.30
N LEU A 174 6.44 -10.81 14.60
CA LEU A 174 7.42 -10.28 13.67
C LEU A 174 8.76 -11.01 13.87
N ASN A 175 9.54 -11.19 12.81
CA ASN A 175 10.88 -11.79 12.88
C ASN A 175 11.96 -10.72 12.77
N PHE A 176 12.74 -10.53 13.83
CA PHE A 176 13.82 -9.56 13.87
C PHE A 176 15.15 -10.26 14.10
N ALA A 177 15.92 -10.51 13.04
CA ALA A 177 17.22 -11.20 13.12
C ALA A 177 17.16 -12.47 14.00
N ASP A 178 16.21 -13.35 13.69
CA ASP A 178 15.93 -14.61 14.42
C ASP A 178 15.34 -14.44 15.82
N THR A 179 15.03 -13.21 16.23
CA THR A 179 14.28 -12.91 17.45
C THR A 179 12.80 -12.75 17.13
N PHE A 180 11.97 -13.46 17.88
CA PHE A 180 10.52 -13.42 17.79
C PHE A 180 9.95 -12.32 18.69
N VAL A 181 9.24 -11.35 18.11
CA VAL A 181 8.65 -10.22 18.84
C VAL A 181 7.18 -10.08 18.47
N PHE A 182 6.33 -9.75 19.44
CA PHE A 182 4.96 -9.33 19.18
C PHE A 182 4.88 -7.80 19.22
N LEU A 183 4.43 -7.20 18.13
CA LEU A 183 4.19 -5.75 18.01
C LEU A 183 2.77 -5.49 17.52
#